data_AF-A0A1Y3YCS5-F1
#
_entry.id   AF-A0A1Y3YCS5-F1
#
_cell.length_a   1.000
_cell.length_b   1.000
_cell.length_c   1.000
_cell.angle_alpha   90.00
_cell.angle_beta   90.00
_cell.angle_gamma   90.00
#
_symmetry.space_group_name_H-M   'P 1'
#
loop_
_entity.id
_entity.type
_entity.pdbx_description
1 polymer ?
#
loop_
_entity_poly.entity_id
_entity_poly.type
_entity_poly.pdbx_seq_one_letter_code
_entity_poly.pdbx_strand_id
1 'polypeptide(L)'
;MKKKLVALLLTVGVLGLAAGCSNEEENENTENTAQETEEESVVNEEGLVVAVDVDNLEDYVTLGEYQNLTAEEEPKSEVTEEDVDSYIERQLINNYDPVEVTEDRAVQENDTVNIDYTGYLDGEAFDGGSAQGQDLLIGSGSFIDGFEDGLIGHKKGETVSLDLTFPEDYSPNPDLAGQAVVFEVTINSISEPAALTDEWAAANTDYGTAEEYRNAQKESLVQQTDNEYESQVKSDLFQQVTENSEIKDYPEEALNDLKTDIETQMDNLYTSTYGVSLDEYLESQGISQEEADQSFDETAKSYLSQYMITQAILDAEGITLTEADYEKALDEFAQLSGFSDGEAIKSMYSDMTVLKGNVLWNVACDAIMSTANITETTETAEETQTEEAAQ
;
A
#
# COMPACT_ATOMS: atom_id res chain seq x y z
N MET A 1 -3.86 -26.58 -2.65
CA MET A 1 -2.80 -25.78 -3.29
C MET A 1 -3.25 -25.13 -4.60
N LYS A 2 -3.97 -25.82 -5.51
CA LYS A 2 -4.43 -25.23 -6.80
C LYS A 2 -5.51 -24.13 -6.76
N LYS A 3 -6.15 -23.87 -5.61
CA LYS A 3 -7.20 -22.84 -5.46
C LYS A 3 -6.74 -21.56 -4.77
N LYS A 4 -5.45 -21.47 -4.38
CA LYS A 4 -4.90 -20.31 -3.65
C LYS A 4 -4.01 -19.40 -4.50
N LEU A 5 -3.68 -19.79 -5.74
CA LEU A 5 -2.79 -19.01 -6.63
C LEU A 5 -3.56 -18.04 -7.55
N VAL A 6 -4.84 -18.30 -7.84
CA VAL A 6 -5.70 -17.39 -8.63
C VAL A 6 -6.14 -16.16 -7.81
N ALA A 7 -5.97 -16.19 -6.48
CA ALA A 7 -6.27 -15.07 -5.61
C ALA A 7 -5.24 -13.94 -5.66
N LEU A 8 -4.08 -14.13 -6.32
CA LEU A 8 -2.98 -13.16 -6.28
C LEU A 8 -3.16 -11.98 -7.26
N LEU A 9 -4.07 -12.09 -8.23
CA LEU A 9 -4.40 -11.00 -9.16
C LEU A 9 -5.69 -10.24 -8.78
N LEU A 10 -6.51 -10.81 -7.88
CA LEU A 10 -7.78 -10.22 -7.44
C LEU A 10 -7.61 -9.22 -6.28
N THR A 11 -6.46 -9.16 -5.61
CA THR A 11 -6.21 -8.19 -4.53
C THR A 11 -5.66 -6.85 -5.01
N VAL A 12 -5.25 -6.73 -6.28
CA VAL A 12 -4.79 -5.45 -6.85
C VAL A 12 -5.97 -4.58 -7.33
N GLY A 13 -7.19 -5.13 -7.38
CA GLY A 13 -8.33 -4.53 -8.06
C GLY A 13 -9.14 -3.46 -7.31
N VAL A 14 -8.79 -3.06 -6.08
CA VAL A 14 -9.48 -1.93 -5.39
C VAL A 14 -8.52 -0.96 -4.68
N LEU A 15 -7.26 -1.34 -4.42
CA LEU A 15 -6.24 -0.43 -3.87
C LEU A 15 -4.90 -0.72 -4.55
N GLY A 16 -4.73 -0.21 -5.77
CA GLY A 16 -3.46 -0.15 -6.46
C GLY A 16 -2.53 0.89 -5.81
N LEU A 17 -2.18 0.72 -4.55
CA LEU A 17 -1.07 1.43 -3.91
C LEU A 17 0.10 0.46 -3.79
N ALA A 18 0.85 0.29 -4.88
CA ALA A 18 2.23 -0.17 -4.77
C ALA A 18 3.05 1.01 -4.21
N ALA A 19 3.00 1.20 -2.89
CA ALA A 19 3.87 2.14 -2.20
C ALA A 19 5.31 1.61 -2.23
N GLY A 20 6.07 2.00 -3.26
CA GLY A 20 7.51 1.96 -3.22
C GLY A 20 8.01 3.15 -2.41
N CYS A 21 8.27 2.96 -1.11
CA CYS A 21 9.13 3.89 -0.37
C CYS A 21 10.55 3.75 -0.93
N SER A 22 10.93 4.56 -1.92
CA SER A 22 12.33 4.74 -2.30
C SER A 22 12.84 6.05 -1.72
N ASN A 23 13.83 5.95 -0.83
CA ASN A 23 14.64 7.05 -0.34
C ASN A 23 15.05 7.98 -1.49
N GLU A 24 14.88 9.28 -1.31
CA GLU A 24 15.59 10.30 -2.07
C GLU A 24 17.09 10.20 -1.77
N GLU A 25 17.82 9.45 -2.59
CA GLU A 25 19.25 9.70 -2.79
C GLU A 25 19.45 10.41 -4.12
N GLU A 26 19.88 11.68 -4.06
CA GLU A 26 20.38 12.44 -5.19
C GLU A 26 21.51 11.66 -5.88
N ASN A 27 21.23 11.10 -7.06
CA ASN A 27 22.28 10.64 -7.97
C ASN A 27 22.20 11.44 -9.28
N GLU A 28 23.12 12.39 -9.40
CA GLU A 28 23.33 13.16 -10.61
C GLU A 28 23.56 12.24 -11.82
N ASN A 29 22.83 12.55 -12.89
CA ASN A 29 23.20 12.29 -14.29
C ASN A 29 22.78 10.93 -14.87
N THR A 30 21.52 10.83 -15.28
CA THR A 30 21.14 10.10 -16.50
C THR A 30 20.14 10.95 -17.27
N GLU A 31 20.50 11.35 -18.50
CA GLU A 31 19.57 12.01 -19.43
C GLU A 31 18.38 11.07 -19.70
N ASN A 32 17.30 11.28 -18.94
CA ASN A 32 16.03 10.64 -19.23
C ASN A 32 15.51 11.24 -20.54
N THR A 33 15.54 10.45 -21.60
CA THR A 33 14.93 10.85 -22.86
C THR A 33 13.43 10.80 -22.61
N ALA A 34 12.85 11.95 -22.26
CA ALA A 34 11.42 12.14 -22.15
C ALA A 34 10.80 11.70 -23.49
N GLN A 35 10.25 10.49 -23.49
CA GLN A 35 9.29 10.08 -24.49
C GLN A 35 8.04 10.90 -24.17
N GLU A 36 7.70 11.87 -25.01
CA GLU A 36 6.41 12.56 -24.96
C GLU A 36 5.33 11.49 -25.11
N THR A 37 4.78 11.02 -24.00
CA THR A 37 3.49 10.34 -23.97
C THR A 37 2.47 11.40 -24.40
N GLU A 38 1.82 11.20 -25.54
CA GLU A 38 0.65 12.01 -25.88
C GLU A 38 -0.33 11.89 -24.71
N GLU A 39 -0.67 13.01 -24.07
CA GLU A 39 -1.70 13.03 -23.01
C GLU A 39 -2.98 12.46 -23.62
N GLU A 40 -3.34 11.26 -23.17
CA GLU A 40 -4.56 10.61 -23.58
C GLU A 40 -5.74 11.47 -23.08
N SER A 41 -6.63 11.84 -24.00
CA SER A 41 -7.78 12.68 -23.67
C SER A 41 -8.67 11.98 -22.65
N VAL A 42 -8.92 12.61 -21.51
CA VAL A 42 -9.83 12.08 -20.48
C VAL A 42 -11.32 12.20 -20.87
N VAL A 43 -11.63 13.00 -21.88
CA VAL A 43 -12.99 13.22 -22.39
C VAL A 43 -13.29 12.40 -23.65
N ASN A 44 -14.55 11.99 -23.80
CA ASN A 44 -15.08 11.36 -25.01
C ASN A 44 -15.36 12.38 -26.14
N GLU A 45 -15.94 11.91 -27.26
CA GLU A 45 -16.25 12.76 -28.41
C GLU A 45 -17.23 13.92 -28.10
N GLU A 46 -18.01 13.81 -27.02
CA GLU A 46 -18.94 14.83 -26.55
C GLU A 46 -18.29 15.85 -25.59
N GLY A 47 -17.02 15.64 -25.23
CA GLY A 47 -16.31 16.47 -24.26
C GLY A 47 -16.66 16.16 -22.80
N LEU A 48 -17.16 14.95 -22.54
CA LEU A 48 -17.55 14.48 -21.21
C LEU A 48 -16.59 13.40 -20.71
N VAL A 49 -16.37 13.37 -19.40
CA VAL A 49 -15.60 12.31 -18.73
C VAL A 49 -16.58 11.22 -18.30
N VAL A 50 -16.43 10.02 -18.88
CA VAL A 50 -17.30 8.86 -18.68
C VAL A 50 -16.50 7.65 -18.20
N ALA A 51 -17.14 6.77 -17.44
CA ALA A 51 -16.50 5.55 -16.94
C ALA A 51 -16.39 4.49 -18.04
N VAL A 52 -17.36 4.48 -18.95
CA VAL A 52 -17.35 3.66 -20.17
C VAL A 52 -18.03 4.45 -21.29
N ASP A 53 -17.41 4.50 -22.46
CA ASP A 53 -17.90 5.25 -23.62
C ASP A 53 -18.65 4.31 -24.57
N VAL A 54 -19.97 4.23 -24.42
CA VAL A 54 -20.85 3.36 -25.24
C VAL A 54 -22.15 4.05 -25.59
N ASP A 55 -22.62 3.87 -26.83
CA ASP A 55 -23.83 4.52 -27.36
C ASP A 55 -25.13 4.18 -26.58
N ASN A 56 -25.26 2.94 -26.10
CA ASN A 56 -26.47 2.48 -25.42
C ASN A 56 -26.14 1.52 -24.26
N LEU A 57 -25.83 2.08 -23.10
CA LEU A 57 -25.44 1.33 -21.90
C LEU A 57 -26.50 0.30 -21.45
N GLU A 58 -27.78 0.58 -21.68
CA GLU A 58 -28.89 -0.34 -21.31
C GLU A 58 -28.85 -1.68 -22.07
N ASP A 59 -28.15 -1.77 -23.20
CA ASP A 59 -27.95 -3.03 -23.92
C ASP A 59 -27.02 -3.99 -23.15
N TYR A 60 -26.15 -3.44 -22.30
CA TYR A 60 -25.09 -4.18 -21.60
C TYR A 60 -25.34 -4.37 -20.11
N VAL A 61 -25.99 -3.41 -19.45
CA VAL A 61 -26.27 -3.48 -18.00
C VAL A 61 -27.72 -3.12 -17.69
N THR A 62 -28.28 -3.74 -16.66
CA THR A 62 -29.50 -3.28 -15.98
C THR A 62 -29.14 -2.93 -14.55
N LEU A 63 -29.22 -1.64 -14.25
CA LEU A 63 -28.95 -1.12 -12.91
C LEU A 63 -30.00 -1.65 -11.93
N GLY A 64 -29.50 -2.25 -10.85
CA GLY A 64 -30.30 -2.74 -9.74
C GLY A 64 -30.81 -1.65 -8.81
N GLU A 65 -31.31 -2.06 -7.65
CA GLU A 65 -31.59 -1.12 -6.56
C GLU A 65 -30.26 -0.54 -6.03
N TYR A 66 -30.15 0.79 -6.05
CA TYR A 66 -28.96 1.52 -5.63
C TYR A 66 -29.24 2.66 -4.64
N GLN A 67 -30.50 2.99 -4.40
CA GLN A 67 -30.91 4.03 -3.45
C GLN A 67 -31.52 3.41 -2.20
N ASN A 68 -31.42 4.11 -1.07
CA ASN A 68 -31.98 3.69 0.21
C ASN A 68 -31.48 2.31 0.69
N LEU A 69 -30.26 1.94 0.27
CA LEU A 69 -29.58 0.75 0.76
C LEU A 69 -29.30 0.87 2.26
N THR A 70 -29.13 -0.27 2.92
CA THR A 70 -28.74 -0.32 4.34
C THR A 70 -27.38 -0.99 4.45
N ALA A 71 -26.46 -0.37 5.19
CA ALA A 71 -25.18 -0.96 5.52
C ALA A 71 -25.05 -1.06 7.04
N GLU A 72 -24.69 -2.26 7.51
CA GLU A 72 -24.32 -2.51 8.91
C GLU A 72 -22.80 -2.48 8.99
N GLU A 73 -22.26 -1.45 9.63
CA GLU A 73 -20.83 -1.16 9.67
C GLU A 73 -20.28 -1.34 11.08
N GLU A 74 -19.06 -1.82 11.22
CA GLU A 74 -18.37 -1.77 12.50
C GLU A 74 -18.15 -0.31 12.93
N PRO A 75 -18.16 0.00 14.24
CA PRO A 75 -17.90 1.36 14.69
C PRO A 75 -16.51 1.79 14.23
N LYS A 76 -16.42 3.05 13.78
CA LYS A 76 -15.15 3.66 13.42
C LYS A 76 -14.17 3.59 14.60
N SER A 77 -12.94 3.17 14.33
CA SER A 77 -11.86 3.14 15.32
C SER A 77 -11.64 4.51 15.97
N GLU A 78 -11.43 4.54 17.28
CA GLU A 78 -11.06 5.76 17.99
C GLU A 78 -9.54 5.91 18.02
N VAL A 79 -9.02 7.07 17.59
CA VAL A 79 -7.59 7.39 17.71
C VAL A 79 -7.25 7.70 19.17
N THR A 80 -6.43 6.84 19.77
CA THR A 80 -5.98 7.00 21.15
C THR A 80 -4.71 7.85 21.23
N GLU A 81 -4.35 8.28 22.45
CA GLU A 81 -3.08 8.97 22.67
C GLU A 81 -1.87 8.07 22.41
N GLU A 82 -2.01 6.76 22.62
CA GLU A 82 -0.96 5.77 22.38
C GLU A 82 -0.71 5.56 20.89
N ASP A 83 -1.76 5.63 20.05
CA ASP A 83 -1.62 5.58 18.59
C ASP A 83 -0.83 6.78 18.07
N VAL A 84 -1.09 7.98 18.61
CA VAL A 84 -0.38 9.20 18.26
C VAL A 84 1.09 9.11 18.66
N ASP A 85 1.37 8.68 19.89
CA ASP A 85 2.74 8.54 20.38
C ASP A 85 3.51 7.50 19.56
N SER A 86 2.89 6.35 19.27
CA SER A 86 3.47 5.28 18.44
C SER A 86 3.73 5.72 17.00
N TYR A 87 2.81 6.49 16.43
CA TYR A 87 2.99 7.06 15.09
C TYR A 87 4.18 8.02 15.07
N ILE A 88 4.25 8.95 16.01
CA ILE A 88 5.35 9.93 16.12
C ILE A 88 6.69 9.23 16.33
N GLU A 89 6.75 8.24 17.21
CA GLU A 89 7.96 7.45 17.43
C GLU A 89 8.44 6.81 16.13
N ARG A 90 7.53 6.18 15.37
CA ARG A 90 7.85 5.60 14.06
C ARG A 90 8.35 6.64 13.06
N GLN A 91 7.76 7.84 13.04
CA GLN A 91 8.22 8.93 12.18
C GLN A 91 9.65 9.35 12.54
N LEU A 92 9.95 9.49 13.84
CA LEU A 92 11.28 9.87 14.33
C LEU A 92 12.35 8.82 14.01
N ILE A 93 11.98 7.53 14.07
CA ILE A 93 12.88 6.41 13.74
C ILE A 93 13.16 6.35 12.23
N ASN A 94 12.12 6.46 11.41
CA ASN A 94 12.22 6.14 9.99
C ASN A 94 12.65 7.32 9.11
N ASN A 95 12.36 8.56 9.52
CA ASN A 95 12.47 9.73 8.65
C ASN A 95 13.51 10.76 9.13
N TYR A 96 14.20 10.50 10.24
CA TYR A 96 15.16 11.45 10.82
C TYR A 96 16.44 10.76 11.28
N ASP A 97 17.55 11.51 11.18
CA ASP A 97 18.85 11.01 11.61
C ASP A 97 18.85 10.71 13.13
N PRO A 98 19.33 9.53 13.55
CA PRO A 98 19.45 9.20 14.95
C PRO A 98 20.58 10.01 15.61
N VAL A 99 20.49 10.20 16.92
CA VAL A 99 21.43 10.99 17.71
C VAL A 99 22.42 10.06 18.42
N GLU A 100 23.72 10.27 18.23
CA GLU A 100 24.74 9.44 18.88
C GLU A 100 24.63 9.51 20.42
N VAL A 101 24.54 8.34 21.04
CA VAL A 101 24.51 8.16 22.49
C VAL A 101 25.94 8.26 23.02
N THR A 102 26.21 9.30 23.80
CA THR A 102 27.53 9.54 24.40
C THR A 102 27.68 8.97 25.81
N GLU A 103 26.57 8.57 26.43
CA GLU A 103 26.55 7.96 27.75
C GLU A 103 26.93 6.48 27.71
N ASP A 104 27.49 5.96 28.81
CA ASP A 104 27.83 4.53 28.94
C ASP A 104 26.57 3.71 29.29
N ARG A 105 25.68 3.53 28.31
CA ARG A 105 24.50 2.67 28.39
C ARG A 105 24.55 1.49 27.43
N ALA A 106 23.74 0.48 27.72
CA ALA A 106 23.56 -0.67 26.85
C ALA A 106 22.62 -0.36 25.68
N VAL A 107 22.71 -1.17 24.62
CA VAL A 107 21.81 -1.22 23.47
C VAL A 107 20.39 -1.56 23.94
N GLN A 108 19.41 -0.88 23.36
CA GLN A 108 17.98 -1.03 23.61
C GLN A 108 17.23 -1.21 22.28
N GLU A 109 15.94 -1.57 22.38
CA GLU A 109 15.03 -1.55 21.25
C GLU A 109 15.00 -0.15 20.60
N ASN A 110 14.86 -0.10 19.28
CA ASN A 110 14.85 1.12 18.47
C ASN A 110 16.18 1.91 18.43
N ASP A 111 17.25 1.45 19.07
CA ASP A 111 18.58 2.03 18.84
C ASP A 111 19.09 1.66 17.44
N THR A 112 19.82 2.59 16.81
CA THR A 112 20.67 2.29 15.67
C THR A 112 22.09 2.02 16.18
N VAL A 113 22.58 0.81 15.94
CA VAL A 113 23.95 0.41 16.29
C VAL A 113 24.82 0.35 15.05
N ASN A 114 26.02 0.93 15.13
CA ASN A 114 27.04 0.70 14.11
C ASN A 114 27.82 -0.56 14.49
N ILE A 115 27.86 -1.55 13.61
CA ILE A 115 28.46 -2.86 13.91
C ILE A 115 29.49 -3.30 12.86
N ASP A 116 30.47 -4.05 13.35
CA ASP A 116 31.32 -4.92 12.55
C ASP A 116 30.94 -6.36 12.88
N TYR A 117 30.70 -7.22 11.89
CA TYR A 117 30.41 -8.63 12.17
C TYR A 117 31.14 -9.58 11.25
N THR A 118 31.36 -10.79 11.76
CA THR A 118 31.90 -11.93 10.99
C THR A 118 31.15 -13.19 11.38
N GLY A 119 30.52 -13.83 10.39
CA GLY A 119 29.81 -15.09 10.52
C GLY A 119 30.71 -16.29 10.27
N TYR A 120 30.55 -17.32 11.10
CA TYR A 120 31.30 -18.56 11.06
C TYR A 120 30.37 -19.76 10.94
N LEU A 121 30.68 -20.65 10.01
CA LEU A 121 30.04 -21.96 9.84
C LEU A 121 31.09 -23.03 10.15
N ASP A 122 30.83 -23.91 11.11
CA ASP A 122 31.77 -24.94 11.58
C ASP A 122 33.17 -24.39 11.97
N GLY A 123 33.22 -23.13 12.39
CA GLY A 123 34.45 -22.43 12.80
C GLY A 123 35.26 -21.80 11.65
N GLU A 124 34.77 -21.87 10.42
CA GLU A 124 35.34 -21.16 9.26
C GLU A 124 34.44 -19.99 8.86
N ALA A 125 35.05 -18.83 8.55
CA ALA A 125 34.28 -17.68 8.09
C ALA A 125 33.70 -17.98 6.70
N PHE A 126 32.41 -17.69 6.49
CA PHE A 126 31.74 -17.92 5.22
C PHE A 126 31.61 -16.63 4.39
N ASP A 127 31.55 -16.80 3.07
CA ASP A 127 31.48 -15.66 2.14
C ASP A 127 30.12 -14.96 2.22
N GLY A 128 30.12 -13.63 2.15
CA GLY A 128 28.92 -12.81 2.39
C GLY A 128 28.47 -12.73 3.86
N GLY A 129 29.18 -13.36 4.80
CA GLY A 129 28.85 -13.36 6.23
C GLY A 129 29.53 -12.26 7.05
N SER A 130 30.19 -11.27 6.43
CA SER A 130 30.95 -10.25 7.15
C SER A 130 30.75 -8.86 6.58
N ALA A 131 30.63 -7.86 7.45
CA ALA A 131 30.61 -6.44 7.09
C ALA A 131 31.30 -5.60 8.18
N GLN A 132 31.67 -4.37 7.82
CA GLN A 132 32.27 -3.40 8.73
C GLN A 132 31.54 -2.07 8.61
N GLY A 133 31.31 -1.40 9.74
CA GLY A 133 30.66 -0.10 9.82
C GLY A 133 29.20 -0.12 9.35
N GLN A 134 28.53 -1.25 9.44
CA GLN A 134 27.12 -1.39 9.04
C GLN A 134 26.23 -0.80 10.14
N ASP A 135 25.34 0.13 9.78
CA ASP A 135 24.30 0.58 10.70
C ASP A 135 23.15 -0.42 10.71
N LEU A 136 22.66 -0.75 11.90
CA LEU A 136 21.58 -1.68 12.14
C LEU A 136 20.61 -1.07 13.15
N LEU A 137 19.36 -0.86 12.73
CA LEU A 137 18.25 -0.53 13.63
C LEU A 137 17.81 -1.80 14.35
N ILE A 138 17.88 -1.80 15.69
CA ILE A 138 17.41 -2.89 16.53
C ILE A 138 15.88 -2.93 16.51
N GLY A 139 15.32 -4.08 16.14
CA GLY A 139 13.89 -4.29 15.95
C GLY A 139 13.45 -4.20 14.48
N SER A 140 14.37 -3.98 13.54
CA SER A 140 14.06 -3.84 12.11
C SER A 140 13.71 -5.17 11.43
N GLY A 141 14.19 -6.30 11.98
CA GLY A 141 14.06 -7.62 11.34
C GLY A 141 14.84 -7.74 10.03
N SER A 142 15.86 -6.89 9.84
CA SER A 142 16.71 -6.90 8.65
C SER A 142 17.76 -8.02 8.69
N PHE A 143 18.04 -8.56 9.89
CA PHE A 143 18.89 -9.72 10.10
C PHE A 143 18.08 -10.96 10.50
N ILE A 144 18.75 -12.12 10.52
CA ILE A 144 18.13 -13.37 10.94
C ILE A 144 17.66 -13.30 12.40
N ASP A 145 16.58 -14.01 12.71
CA ASP A 145 16.00 -14.10 14.04
C ASP A 145 17.05 -14.33 15.13
N GLY A 146 16.96 -13.55 16.21
CA GLY A 146 17.88 -13.60 17.34
C GLY A 146 19.19 -12.81 17.16
N PHE A 147 19.50 -12.32 15.96
CA PHE A 147 20.68 -11.48 15.75
C PHE A 147 20.54 -10.14 16.50
N GLU A 148 19.44 -9.42 16.27
CA GLU A 148 19.18 -8.10 16.85
C GLU A 148 18.94 -8.21 18.36
N ASP A 149 18.08 -9.13 18.79
CA ASP A 149 17.81 -9.43 20.22
C ASP A 149 19.09 -9.75 21.01
N GLY A 150 20.03 -10.45 20.36
CA GLY A 150 21.29 -10.84 20.96
C GLY A 150 22.23 -9.67 21.28
N LEU A 151 22.01 -8.50 20.67
CA LEU A 151 22.78 -7.28 20.94
C LEU A 151 22.19 -6.44 22.07
N ILE A 152 20.89 -6.60 22.37
CA ILE A 152 20.23 -5.86 23.44
C ILE A 152 20.90 -6.16 24.79
N GLY A 153 21.19 -5.11 25.55
CA GLY A 153 21.88 -5.22 26.84
C GLY A 153 23.41 -5.19 26.76
N HIS A 154 24.00 -5.27 25.57
CA HIS A 154 25.44 -5.09 25.35
C HIS A 154 25.83 -3.62 25.16
N LYS A 155 27.10 -3.31 25.33
CA LYS A 155 27.60 -1.91 25.33
C LYS A 155 28.49 -1.59 24.13
N LYS A 156 28.60 -0.30 23.82
CA LYS A 156 29.58 0.24 22.88
C LYS A 156 31.00 -0.26 23.21
N GLY A 157 31.67 -0.80 22.21
CA GLY A 157 33.01 -1.38 22.27
C GLY A 157 33.06 -2.85 22.67
N GLU A 158 31.93 -3.49 22.99
CA GLU A 158 31.89 -4.93 23.26
C GLU A 158 31.83 -5.74 21.96
N THR A 159 32.44 -6.92 22.00
CA THR A 159 32.27 -7.96 20.99
C THR A 159 31.43 -9.08 21.58
N VAL A 160 30.30 -9.37 20.93
CA VAL A 160 29.29 -10.36 21.32
C VAL A 160 29.40 -11.55 20.37
N SER A 161 29.30 -12.76 20.92
CA SER A 161 29.23 -14.00 20.14
C SER A 161 27.79 -14.49 20.15
N LEU A 162 27.16 -14.55 18.99
CA LEU A 162 25.76 -14.94 18.81
C LEU A 162 25.69 -16.32 18.16
N ASP A 163 25.15 -17.30 18.87
CA ASP A 163 24.85 -18.63 18.33
C ASP A 163 23.47 -18.61 17.68
N LEU A 164 23.41 -18.62 16.35
CA LEU A 164 22.18 -18.44 15.56
C LEU A 164 21.96 -19.60 14.60
N THR A 165 20.78 -19.66 14.00
CA THR A 165 20.44 -20.65 12.97
C THR A 165 19.72 -19.93 11.84
N PHE A 166 20.19 -20.14 10.61
CA PHE A 166 19.51 -19.60 9.44
C PHE A 166 18.15 -20.26 9.24
N PRO A 167 17.14 -19.53 8.73
CA PRO A 167 15.86 -20.11 8.36
C PRO A 167 16.01 -21.29 7.39
N GLU A 168 15.10 -22.26 7.48
CA GLU A 168 15.06 -23.44 6.59
C GLU A 168 14.82 -23.05 5.12
N ASP A 169 14.21 -21.89 4.87
CA ASP A 169 13.85 -21.35 3.56
C ASP A 169 14.70 -20.14 3.15
N TYR A 170 15.93 -20.04 3.69
CA TYR A 170 16.85 -18.94 3.40
C TYR A 170 17.27 -18.90 1.92
N SER A 171 16.50 -18.12 1.15
CA SER A 171 16.61 -18.00 -0.30
C SER A 171 17.84 -17.22 -0.82
N PRO A 172 18.38 -16.22 -0.09
CA PRO A 172 19.58 -15.52 -0.55
C PRO A 172 20.82 -16.41 -0.67
N ASN A 173 20.92 -17.46 0.15
CA ASN A 173 21.98 -18.47 0.03
C ASN A 173 21.51 -19.85 0.52
N PRO A 174 21.09 -20.75 -0.39
CA PRO A 174 20.59 -22.08 -0.04
C PRO A 174 21.56 -22.97 0.75
N ASP A 175 22.87 -22.73 0.65
CA ASP A 175 23.87 -23.51 1.38
C ASP A 175 23.89 -23.19 2.89
N LEU A 176 23.34 -22.03 3.28
CA LEU A 176 23.22 -21.62 4.67
C LEU A 176 21.88 -22.03 5.29
N ALA A 177 20.89 -22.43 4.50
CA ALA A 177 19.56 -22.76 5.00
C ALA A 177 19.59 -23.86 6.09
N GLY A 178 18.96 -23.58 7.23
CA GLY A 178 18.92 -24.47 8.40
C GLY A 178 20.27 -24.69 9.10
N GLN A 179 21.34 -24.01 8.68
CA GLN A 179 22.66 -24.17 9.29
C GLN A 179 22.78 -23.38 10.60
N ALA A 180 23.39 -24.01 11.60
CA ALA A 180 23.80 -23.35 12.82
C ALA A 180 25.12 -22.60 12.59
N VAL A 181 25.17 -21.33 12.98
CA VAL A 181 26.31 -20.44 12.76
C VAL A 181 26.60 -19.63 14.01
N VAL A 182 27.82 -19.11 14.09
CA VAL A 182 28.22 -18.16 15.13
C VAL A 182 28.56 -16.84 14.47
N PHE A 183 27.97 -15.74 14.94
CA PHE A 183 28.37 -14.40 14.56
C PHE A 183 29.17 -13.74 15.69
N GLU A 184 30.37 -13.28 15.39
CA GLU A 184 31.08 -12.34 16.25
C GLU A 184 30.73 -10.92 15.80
N VAL A 185 30.06 -10.16 16.67
CA VAL A 185 29.55 -8.81 16.38
C VAL A 185 30.20 -7.83 17.34
N THR A 186 30.86 -6.81 16.81
CA THR A 186 31.43 -5.70 17.59
C THR A 186 30.56 -4.47 17.45
N ILE A 187 30.15 -3.87 18.58
CA ILE A 187 29.32 -2.67 18.61
C ILE A 187 30.24 -1.45 18.63
N ASN A 188 30.32 -0.71 17.52
CA ASN A 188 31.18 0.46 17.36
C ASN A 188 30.59 1.72 17.99
N SER A 189 29.29 1.95 17.79
CA SER A 189 28.53 3.06 18.37
C SER A 189 27.07 2.70 18.55
N ILE A 190 26.39 3.48 19.39
CA ILE A 190 24.95 3.39 19.64
C ILE A 190 24.40 4.80 19.37
N SER A 191 23.34 4.89 18.60
CA SER A 191 22.58 6.11 18.36
C SER A 191 21.11 5.83 18.66
N GLU A 192 20.41 6.80 19.21
CA GLU A 192 19.00 6.67 19.57
C GLU A 192 18.12 7.53 18.66
N PRO A 193 16.83 7.20 18.50
CA PRO A 193 15.91 8.03 17.73
C PRO A 193 15.89 9.46 18.26
N ALA A 194 15.71 10.43 17.35
CA ALA A 194 15.54 11.81 17.77
C ALA A 194 14.33 11.94 18.71
N ALA A 195 14.45 12.76 19.76
CA ALA A 195 13.34 13.00 20.66
C ALA A 195 12.46 14.16 20.18
N LEU A 196 11.14 13.98 20.21
CA LEU A 196 10.20 15.08 19.98
C LEU A 196 10.31 16.11 21.13
N THR A 197 10.90 17.25 20.80
CA THR A 197 11.04 18.41 21.68
C THR A 197 10.59 19.67 20.93
N ASP A 198 10.32 20.77 21.63
CA ASP A 198 9.98 22.04 20.97
C ASP A 198 11.07 22.49 19.99
N GLU A 199 12.33 22.29 20.37
CA GLU A 199 13.50 22.61 19.55
C GLU A 199 13.57 21.74 18.29
N TRP A 200 13.26 20.45 18.43
CA TRP A 200 13.17 19.53 17.30
C TRP A 200 12.01 19.90 16.37
N ALA A 201 10.81 20.15 16.93
CA ALA A 201 9.62 20.50 16.14
C ALA A 201 9.85 21.78 15.35
N ALA A 202 10.37 22.83 15.99
CA ALA A 202 10.67 24.10 15.34
C ALA A 202 11.78 24.02 14.27
N ALA A 203 12.66 23.02 14.34
CA ALA A 203 13.76 22.83 13.39
C ALA A 203 13.39 21.93 12.21
N ASN A 204 12.46 20.99 12.40
CA ASN A 204 12.20 19.90 11.45
C ASN A 204 10.78 19.88 10.89
N THR A 205 9.89 20.76 11.37
CA THR A 205 8.48 20.80 10.98
C THR A 205 8.01 22.24 10.82
N ASP A 206 6.79 22.42 10.31
CA ASP A 206 6.14 23.74 10.24
C ASP A 206 5.55 24.22 11.59
N TYR A 207 5.69 23.42 12.65
CA TYR A 207 5.14 23.69 13.98
C TYR A 207 6.21 24.24 14.93
N GLY A 208 5.81 25.15 15.82
CA GLY A 208 6.76 25.81 16.73
C GLY A 208 7.04 25.04 18.02
N THR A 209 6.23 24.04 18.34
CA THR A 209 6.31 23.27 19.58
C THR A 209 5.98 21.79 19.34
N ALA A 210 6.44 20.93 20.25
CA ALA A 210 6.13 19.51 20.23
C ALA A 210 4.62 19.25 20.38
N GLU A 211 3.93 20.06 21.19
CA GLU A 211 2.48 19.95 21.39
C GLU A 211 1.69 20.29 20.12
N GLU A 212 2.09 21.34 19.39
CA GLU A 212 1.45 21.70 18.11
C GLU A 212 1.63 20.59 17.06
N TYR A 213 2.84 20.06 16.91
CA TYR A 213 3.10 18.95 15.99
C TYR A 213 2.27 17.72 16.38
N ARG A 214 2.24 17.36 17.67
CA ARG A 214 1.49 16.21 18.15
C ARG A 214 -0.02 16.34 17.91
N ASN A 215 -0.58 17.52 18.13
CA ASN A 215 -2.00 17.77 17.84
C ASN A 215 -2.29 17.65 16.34
N ALA A 216 -1.40 18.14 15.47
CA ALA A 216 -1.54 17.98 14.03
C ALA A 216 -1.48 16.52 13.59
N GLN A 217 -0.57 15.71 14.15
CA GLN A 217 -0.53 14.27 13.87
C GLN A 217 -1.80 13.56 14.34
N LYS A 218 -2.34 13.95 15.50
CA LYS A 218 -3.62 13.43 15.98
C LYS A 218 -4.77 13.77 15.03
N GLU A 219 -4.87 15.02 14.57
CA GLU A 219 -5.88 15.43 13.59
C GLU A 219 -5.73 14.65 12.27
N SER A 220 -4.50 14.45 11.80
CA SER A 220 -4.21 13.64 10.61
C SER A 220 -4.64 12.19 10.76
N LEU A 221 -4.36 11.55 11.90
CA LEU A 221 -4.76 10.18 12.17
C LEU A 221 -6.28 10.04 12.26
N VAL A 222 -6.96 11.00 12.90
CA VAL A 222 -8.43 11.01 12.95
C VAL A 222 -9.01 11.13 11.53
N GLN A 223 -8.46 12.03 10.71
CA GLN A 223 -8.89 12.18 9.32
C GLN A 223 -8.64 10.90 8.51
N GLN A 224 -7.50 10.24 8.70
CA GLN A 224 -7.21 8.96 8.05
C GLN A 224 -8.27 7.91 8.43
N THR A 225 -8.58 7.75 9.72
CA THR A 225 -9.59 6.80 10.16
C THR A 225 -11.00 7.16 9.66
N ASP A 226 -11.33 8.44 9.56
CA ASP A 226 -12.59 8.92 8.95
C ASP A 226 -12.68 8.52 7.48
N ASN A 227 -11.61 8.74 6.72
CA ASN A 227 -11.53 8.41 5.30
C ASN A 227 -11.57 6.90 5.05
N GLU A 228 -10.87 6.10 5.86
CA GLU A 228 -10.87 4.64 5.80
C GLU A 228 -12.29 4.09 6.04
N TYR A 229 -12.97 4.61 7.07
CA TYR A 229 -14.36 4.25 7.34
C TYR A 229 -15.29 4.62 6.18
N GLU A 230 -15.21 5.85 5.68
CA GLU A 230 -16.02 6.29 4.54
C GLU A 230 -15.79 5.43 3.30
N SER A 231 -14.53 5.09 3.00
CA SER A 231 -14.17 4.22 1.88
C SER A 231 -14.75 2.81 2.03
N GLN A 232 -14.72 2.25 3.24
CA GLN A 232 -15.32 0.96 3.54
C GLN A 232 -16.84 0.98 3.30
N VAL A 233 -17.55 1.98 3.84
CA VAL A 233 -18.99 2.13 3.64
C VAL A 233 -19.34 2.27 2.15
N LYS A 234 -18.59 3.08 1.41
CA LYS A 234 -18.78 3.25 -0.05
C LYS A 234 -18.60 1.92 -0.79
N SER A 235 -17.55 1.16 -0.43
CA SER A 235 -17.28 -0.16 -1.00
C SER A 235 -18.44 -1.12 -0.75
N ASP A 236 -18.94 -1.22 0.48
CA ASP A 236 -19.99 -2.16 0.85
C ASP A 236 -21.34 -1.80 0.22
N LEU A 237 -21.66 -0.52 0.13
CA LEU A 237 -22.84 -0.04 -0.60
C LEU A 237 -22.73 -0.36 -2.10
N PHE A 238 -21.59 -0.07 -2.72
CA PHE A 238 -21.41 -0.34 -4.16
C PHE A 238 -21.43 -1.83 -4.47
N GLN A 239 -20.90 -2.67 -3.58
CA GLN A 239 -21.01 -4.12 -3.68
C GLN A 239 -22.47 -4.57 -3.70
N GLN A 240 -23.33 -4.03 -2.83
CA GLN A 240 -24.77 -4.29 -2.87
C GLN A 240 -25.40 -3.87 -4.20
N VAL A 241 -25.02 -2.70 -4.75
CA VAL A 241 -25.50 -2.28 -6.09
C VAL A 241 -25.08 -3.26 -7.17
N THR A 242 -23.83 -3.73 -7.10
CA THR A 242 -23.28 -4.72 -8.03
C THR A 242 -24.07 -6.02 -7.99
N GLU A 243 -24.40 -6.52 -6.79
CA GLU A 243 -25.20 -7.73 -6.60
C GLU A 243 -26.65 -7.58 -7.07
N ASN A 244 -27.21 -6.37 -6.96
CA ASN A 244 -28.56 -6.06 -7.42
C ASN A 244 -28.65 -5.83 -8.93
N SER A 245 -27.52 -5.59 -9.60
CA SER A 245 -27.45 -5.26 -11.02
C SER A 245 -27.22 -6.51 -11.89
N GLU A 246 -27.65 -6.44 -13.15
CA GLU A 246 -27.47 -7.54 -14.11
C GLU A 246 -26.57 -7.08 -15.27
N ILE A 247 -25.42 -7.74 -15.44
CA ILE A 247 -24.58 -7.60 -16.64
C ILE A 247 -25.11 -8.56 -17.71
N LYS A 248 -25.61 -8.01 -18.82
CA LYS A 248 -26.19 -8.74 -19.94
C LYS A 248 -25.13 -9.21 -20.93
N ASP A 249 -24.20 -8.33 -21.25
CA ASP A 249 -23.13 -8.53 -22.21
C ASP A 249 -22.01 -7.50 -21.98
N TYR A 250 -20.91 -7.62 -22.71
CA TYR A 250 -19.78 -6.70 -22.65
C TYR A 250 -19.56 -6.00 -24.00
N PRO A 251 -19.35 -4.68 -24.03
CA PRO A 251 -18.92 -3.99 -25.24
C PRO A 251 -17.57 -4.54 -25.72
N GLU A 252 -17.53 -5.20 -26.90
CA GLU A 252 -16.35 -5.93 -27.38
C GLU A 252 -15.10 -5.04 -27.50
N GLU A 253 -15.24 -3.81 -27.98
CA GLU A 253 -14.13 -2.86 -28.13
C GLU A 253 -13.55 -2.47 -26.76
N ALA A 254 -14.39 -1.93 -25.88
CA ALA A 254 -13.96 -1.54 -24.53
C ALA A 254 -13.38 -2.71 -23.72
N LEU A 255 -13.90 -3.93 -23.89
CA LEU A 255 -13.37 -5.11 -23.22
C LEU A 255 -11.97 -5.47 -23.74
N ASN A 256 -11.75 -5.43 -25.05
CA ASN A 256 -10.44 -5.75 -25.64
C ASN A 256 -9.40 -4.68 -25.33
N ASP A 257 -9.79 -3.41 -25.32
CA ASP A 257 -8.90 -2.30 -24.97
C ASP A 257 -8.44 -2.46 -23.51
N LEU A 258 -9.38 -2.63 -22.59
CA LEU A 258 -9.08 -2.82 -21.17
C LEU A 258 -8.22 -4.06 -20.91
N LYS A 259 -8.45 -5.16 -21.64
CA LYS A 259 -7.61 -6.35 -21.57
C LYS A 259 -6.17 -6.05 -22.01
N THR A 260 -6.02 -5.31 -23.11
CA THR A 260 -4.71 -4.92 -23.65
C THR A 260 -3.97 -4.00 -22.68
N ASP A 261 -4.68 -3.08 -22.03
CA ASP A 261 -4.12 -2.18 -21.02
C ASP A 261 -3.61 -2.98 -19.81
N ILE A 262 -4.42 -3.90 -19.28
CA ILE A 262 -4.02 -4.78 -18.18
C ILE A 262 -2.77 -5.58 -18.53
N GLU A 263 -2.73 -6.20 -19.71
CA GLU A 263 -1.56 -6.96 -20.18
C GLU A 263 -0.31 -6.08 -20.27
N THR A 264 -0.43 -4.90 -20.87
CA THR A 264 0.66 -3.93 -21.04
C THR A 264 1.19 -3.45 -19.70
N GLN A 265 0.30 -3.12 -18.76
CA GLN A 265 0.68 -2.64 -17.44
C GLN A 265 1.36 -3.72 -16.61
N MET A 266 0.90 -4.96 -16.72
CA MET A 266 1.57 -6.08 -16.07
C MET A 266 2.95 -6.33 -16.67
N ASP A 267 3.12 -6.29 -18.00
CA ASP A 267 4.43 -6.42 -18.62
C ASP A 267 5.39 -5.29 -18.22
N ASN A 268 4.90 -4.05 -18.18
CA ASN A 268 5.67 -2.91 -17.68
C ASN A 268 6.09 -3.11 -16.22
N LEU A 269 5.18 -3.53 -15.35
CA LEU A 269 5.47 -3.79 -13.94
C LEU A 269 6.58 -4.84 -13.78
N TYR A 270 6.48 -5.97 -14.49
CA TYR A 270 7.47 -7.03 -14.38
C TYR A 270 8.82 -6.63 -14.97
N THR A 271 8.80 -5.93 -16.10
CA THR A 271 10.03 -5.46 -16.75
C THR A 271 10.74 -4.43 -15.90
N SER A 272 10.03 -3.43 -15.37
CA SER A 272 10.63 -2.37 -14.57
C SER A 272 11.06 -2.82 -13.17
N THR A 273 10.30 -3.72 -12.54
CA THR A 273 10.57 -4.15 -11.15
C THR A 273 11.55 -5.32 -11.09
N TYR A 274 11.41 -6.30 -11.98
CA TYR A 274 12.14 -7.56 -11.91
C TYR A 274 13.08 -7.79 -13.09
N GLY A 275 13.08 -6.91 -14.10
CA GLY A 275 13.96 -7.02 -15.26
C GLY A 275 13.64 -8.21 -16.18
N VAL A 276 12.42 -8.76 -16.09
CA VAL A 276 11.93 -9.89 -16.88
C VAL A 276 10.60 -9.51 -17.52
N SER A 277 10.31 -10.02 -18.72
CA SER A 277 8.98 -9.80 -19.32
C SER A 277 7.90 -10.57 -18.58
N LEU A 278 6.63 -10.17 -18.76
CA LEU A 278 5.49 -10.91 -18.25
C LEU A 278 5.47 -12.36 -18.76
N ASP A 279 5.76 -12.57 -20.05
CA ASP A 279 5.83 -13.92 -20.63
C ASP A 279 6.89 -14.80 -19.94
N GLU A 280 8.09 -14.27 -19.70
CA GLU A 280 9.16 -14.97 -19.00
C GLU A 280 8.77 -15.29 -17.55
N TYR A 281 8.13 -14.34 -16.88
CA TYR A 281 7.60 -14.53 -15.54
C TYR A 281 6.55 -15.65 -15.51
N LEU A 282 5.53 -15.59 -16.37
CA LEU A 282 4.46 -16.59 -16.45
C LEU A 282 5.03 -17.99 -16.75
N GLU A 283 5.98 -18.10 -17.67
CA GLU A 283 6.67 -19.36 -17.96
C GLU A 283 7.42 -19.90 -16.73
N SER A 284 8.12 -19.04 -16.00
CA SER A 284 8.84 -19.43 -14.77
C SER A 284 7.91 -19.97 -13.68
N GLN A 285 6.68 -19.45 -13.61
CA GLN A 285 5.65 -19.89 -12.67
C GLN A 285 4.88 -21.13 -13.18
N GLY A 286 5.14 -21.57 -14.41
CA GLY A 286 4.45 -22.68 -15.05
C GLY A 286 2.99 -22.36 -15.40
N ILE A 287 2.66 -21.09 -15.58
CA ILE A 287 1.35 -20.62 -16.01
C ILE A 287 1.31 -20.68 -17.54
N SER A 288 0.30 -21.33 -18.10
CA SER A 288 0.13 -21.36 -19.56
C SER A 288 -0.47 -20.06 -20.08
N GLN A 289 -0.19 -19.72 -21.34
CA GLN A 289 -0.79 -18.55 -22.00
C GLN A 289 -2.32 -18.59 -21.95
N GLU A 290 -2.93 -19.77 -22.10
CA GLU A 290 -4.40 -19.92 -22.03
C GLU A 290 -4.94 -19.58 -20.63
N GLU A 291 -4.23 -19.97 -19.56
CA GLU A 291 -4.60 -19.62 -18.18
C GLU A 291 -4.41 -18.12 -17.93
N ALA A 292 -3.34 -17.52 -18.46
CA ALA A 292 -3.10 -16.07 -18.37
C ALA A 292 -4.18 -15.28 -19.11
N ASP A 293 -4.45 -15.64 -20.38
CA ASP A 293 -5.48 -15.00 -21.21
C ASP A 293 -6.86 -15.07 -20.57
N GLN A 294 -7.21 -16.20 -19.93
CA GLN A 294 -8.45 -16.35 -19.18
C GLN A 294 -8.47 -15.41 -17.97
N SER A 295 -7.36 -15.32 -17.23
CA SER A 295 -7.27 -14.40 -16.08
C SER A 295 -7.43 -12.94 -16.51
N PHE A 296 -6.80 -12.52 -17.62
CA PHE A 296 -6.95 -11.15 -18.12
C PHE A 296 -8.37 -10.86 -18.60
N ASP A 297 -9.02 -11.82 -19.27
CA ASP A 297 -10.42 -11.71 -19.67
C ASP A 297 -11.36 -11.59 -18.46
N GLU A 298 -11.15 -12.40 -17.41
CA GLU A 298 -11.94 -12.31 -16.17
C GLU A 298 -11.73 -10.98 -15.44
N THR A 299 -10.49 -10.48 -15.35
CA THR A 299 -10.17 -9.18 -14.75
C THR A 299 -10.78 -8.02 -15.55
N ALA A 300 -10.61 -8.01 -16.88
CA ALA A 300 -11.17 -6.97 -17.74
C ALA A 300 -12.70 -6.93 -17.65
N LYS A 301 -13.37 -8.10 -17.60
CA LYS A 301 -14.82 -8.16 -17.37
C LYS A 301 -15.23 -7.60 -16.02
N SER A 302 -14.44 -7.86 -14.97
CA SER A 302 -14.71 -7.31 -13.63
C SER A 302 -14.66 -5.79 -13.65
N TYR A 303 -13.59 -5.20 -14.18
CA TYR A 303 -13.44 -3.75 -14.28
C TYR A 303 -14.50 -3.12 -15.18
N LEU A 304 -14.77 -3.70 -16.35
CA LEU A 304 -15.79 -3.19 -17.25
C LEU A 304 -17.19 -3.28 -16.64
N SER A 305 -17.49 -4.31 -15.85
CA SER A 305 -18.75 -4.40 -15.10
C SER A 305 -18.88 -3.23 -14.11
N GLN A 306 -17.82 -2.94 -13.36
CA GLN A 306 -17.79 -1.81 -12.43
C GLN A 306 -17.96 -0.48 -13.17
N TYR A 307 -17.25 -0.26 -14.29
CA TYR A 307 -17.39 0.95 -15.09
C TYR A 307 -18.80 1.13 -15.66
N MET A 308 -19.42 0.05 -16.15
CA MET A 308 -20.80 0.08 -16.63
C MET A 308 -21.80 0.39 -15.51
N ILE A 309 -21.64 -0.19 -14.33
CA ILE A 309 -22.51 0.09 -13.17
C ILE A 309 -22.33 1.54 -12.71
N THR A 310 -21.08 1.99 -12.58
CA THR A 310 -20.75 3.39 -12.25
C THR A 310 -21.41 4.35 -13.24
N GLN A 311 -21.23 4.14 -14.55
CA GLN A 311 -21.84 4.99 -15.56
C GLN A 311 -23.37 4.95 -15.49
N ALA A 312 -23.97 3.78 -15.25
CA ALA A 312 -25.42 3.66 -15.13
C ALA A 312 -25.97 4.44 -13.93
N ILE A 313 -25.25 4.49 -12.80
CA ILE A 313 -25.62 5.31 -11.64
C ILE A 313 -25.52 6.80 -11.99
N LEU A 314 -24.41 7.22 -12.61
CA LEU A 314 -24.20 8.62 -13.03
C LEU A 314 -25.33 9.07 -13.98
N ASP A 315 -25.67 8.24 -14.98
CA ASP A 315 -26.76 8.50 -15.92
C ASP A 315 -28.13 8.57 -15.21
N ALA A 316 -28.39 7.66 -14.25
CA ALA A 316 -29.64 7.62 -13.50
C ALA A 316 -29.84 8.85 -12.61
N GLU A 317 -28.75 9.39 -12.05
CA GLU A 317 -28.72 10.62 -11.25
C GLU A 317 -28.63 11.89 -12.11
N GLY A 318 -28.39 11.75 -13.42
CA GLY A 318 -28.20 12.86 -14.34
C GLY A 318 -26.91 13.64 -14.08
N ILE A 319 -25.88 12.96 -13.56
CA ILE A 319 -24.56 13.51 -13.30
C ILE A 319 -23.73 13.39 -14.58
N THR A 320 -23.33 14.54 -15.12
CA THR A 320 -22.41 14.63 -16.26
C THR A 320 -21.17 15.39 -15.83
N LEU A 321 -19.98 14.85 -16.09
CA LEU A 321 -18.73 15.51 -15.73
C LEU A 321 -18.07 16.08 -16.99
N THR A 322 -17.78 17.38 -16.96
CA THR A 322 -16.77 17.95 -17.85
C THR A 322 -15.37 17.65 -17.32
N GLU A 323 -14.33 17.88 -18.12
CA GLU A 323 -12.93 17.79 -17.65
C GLU A 323 -12.69 18.62 -16.38
N ALA A 324 -13.27 19.83 -16.29
CA ALA A 324 -13.13 20.67 -15.11
C ALA A 324 -13.85 20.11 -13.87
N ASP A 325 -14.97 19.42 -14.06
CA ASP A 325 -15.67 18.73 -12.96
C ASP A 325 -14.88 17.51 -12.50
N TYR A 326 -14.28 16.78 -13.45
CA TYR A 326 -13.40 15.65 -13.17
C TYR A 326 -12.17 16.05 -12.37
N GLU A 327 -11.45 17.12 -12.74
CA GLU A 327 -10.28 17.57 -11.98
C GLU A 327 -10.65 17.97 -10.54
N LYS A 328 -11.84 18.56 -10.34
CA LYS A 328 -12.34 18.83 -8.99
C LYS A 328 -12.63 17.55 -8.20
N ALA A 329 -13.26 16.56 -8.85
CA ALA A 329 -13.54 15.26 -8.24
C ALA A 329 -12.25 14.48 -7.95
N LEU A 330 -11.22 14.63 -8.80
CA LEU A 330 -9.90 14.05 -8.60
C LEU A 330 -9.21 14.63 -7.37
N ASP A 331 -9.27 15.95 -7.14
CA ASP A 331 -8.72 16.57 -5.92
C ASP A 331 -9.43 16.07 -4.65
N GLU A 332 -10.76 15.90 -4.70
CA GLU A 332 -11.54 15.35 -3.58
C GLU A 332 -11.18 13.88 -3.33
N PHE A 333 -11.07 13.08 -4.40
CA PHE A 333 -10.65 11.69 -4.33
C PHE A 333 -9.20 11.53 -3.82
N ALA A 334 -8.30 12.45 -4.20
CA ALA A 334 -6.93 12.48 -3.73
C ALA A 334 -6.88 12.65 -2.20
N GLN A 335 -7.62 13.62 -1.66
CA GLN A 335 -7.68 13.86 -0.21
C GLN A 335 -8.28 12.69 0.55
N LEU A 336 -9.35 12.08 0.04
CA LEU A 336 -9.92 10.86 0.62
C LEU A 336 -8.88 9.73 0.65
N SER A 337 -8.08 9.62 -0.40
CA SER A 337 -7.02 8.62 -0.54
C SER A 337 -5.71 8.97 0.19
N GLY A 338 -5.69 10.06 0.97
CA GLY A 338 -4.51 10.47 1.76
C GLY A 338 -3.44 11.26 1.01
N PHE A 339 -3.75 11.74 -0.21
CA PHE A 339 -2.86 12.58 -1.02
C PHE A 339 -3.19 14.07 -0.87
N SER A 340 -2.21 14.93 -1.18
CA SER A 340 -2.38 16.39 -1.05
C SER A 340 -3.34 16.98 -2.09
N ASP A 341 -3.29 16.46 -3.32
CA ASP A 341 -4.01 16.99 -4.49
C ASP A 341 -4.02 15.96 -5.64
N GLY A 342 -4.75 16.30 -6.72
CA GLY A 342 -4.88 15.47 -7.91
C GLY A 342 -3.57 15.14 -8.62
N GLU A 343 -2.58 16.04 -8.58
CA GLU A 343 -1.27 15.80 -9.20
C GLU A 343 -0.45 14.78 -8.40
N ALA A 344 -0.49 14.88 -7.07
CA ALA A 344 0.15 13.92 -6.18
C ALA A 344 -0.39 12.50 -6.41
N ILE A 345 -1.73 12.32 -6.48
CA ILE A 345 -2.29 10.99 -6.74
C ILE A 345 -2.02 10.53 -8.19
N LYS A 346 -2.08 11.41 -9.21
CA LYS A 346 -1.71 11.07 -10.60
C LYS A 346 -0.31 10.46 -10.68
N SER A 347 0.64 11.00 -9.91
CA SER A 347 2.02 10.50 -9.92
C SER A 347 2.18 9.05 -9.40
N MET A 348 1.22 8.57 -8.63
CA MET A 348 1.22 7.21 -8.08
C MET A 348 0.59 6.18 -9.01
N TYR A 349 -0.20 6.61 -9.98
CA TYR A 349 -0.87 5.73 -10.92
C TYR A 349 -0.07 5.63 -12.21
N SER A 350 0.26 4.40 -12.61
CA SER A 350 0.80 4.14 -13.95
C SER A 350 -0.31 4.12 -15.01
N ASP A 351 -1.57 3.94 -14.59
CA ASP A 351 -2.75 3.81 -15.44
C ASP A 351 -3.75 4.93 -15.12
N MET A 352 -3.85 5.90 -16.04
CA MET A 352 -4.79 7.01 -15.88
C MET A 352 -6.25 6.59 -16.13
N THR A 353 -6.51 5.50 -16.86
CA THR A 353 -7.85 4.96 -17.06
C THR A 353 -8.39 4.38 -15.76
N VAL A 354 -7.56 3.66 -14.99
CA VAL A 354 -7.90 3.17 -13.65
C VAL A 354 -8.17 4.33 -12.69
N LEU A 355 -7.30 5.35 -12.68
CA LEU A 355 -7.51 6.52 -11.82
C LEU A 355 -8.83 7.23 -12.16
N LYS A 356 -9.11 7.45 -13.46
CA LYS A 356 -10.38 8.01 -13.93
C LYS A 356 -11.57 7.18 -13.47
N GLY A 357 -11.49 5.86 -13.61
CA GLY A 357 -12.51 4.93 -13.14
C GLY A 357 -12.79 5.06 -11.65
N ASN A 358 -11.74 5.14 -10.82
CA ASN A 358 -11.86 5.29 -9.36
C ASN A 358 -12.49 6.62 -8.95
N VAL A 359 -12.11 7.72 -9.60
CA VAL A 359 -12.71 9.04 -9.34
C VAL A 359 -14.20 9.03 -9.66
N LEU A 360 -14.59 8.50 -10.82
CA LEU A 360 -16.00 8.39 -11.21
C LEU A 360 -16.79 7.43 -10.32
N TRP A 361 -16.16 6.33 -9.91
CA TRP A 361 -16.72 5.41 -8.93
C TRP A 361 -16.99 6.10 -7.60
N ASN A 362 -16.07 6.94 -7.11
CA ASN A 362 -16.26 7.70 -5.89
C ASN A 362 -17.46 8.68 -6.01
N VAL A 363 -17.59 9.36 -7.15
CA VAL A 363 -18.74 10.25 -7.43
C VAL A 363 -20.06 9.46 -7.44
N ALA A 364 -20.09 8.27 -8.04
CA ALA A 364 -21.26 7.39 -8.00
C ALA A 364 -21.59 6.90 -6.58
N CYS A 365 -20.56 6.57 -5.79
CA CYS A 365 -20.73 6.17 -4.39
C CYS A 365 -21.26 7.30 -3.52
N ASP A 366 -20.85 8.55 -3.75
CA ASP A 366 -21.42 9.70 -3.06
C ASP A 366 -22.94 9.83 -3.32
N ALA A 367 -23.38 9.54 -4.54
CA ALA A 367 -24.80 9.52 -4.88
C ALA A 367 -25.55 8.40 -4.15
N ILE A 368 -25.00 7.17 -4.11
CA ILE A 368 -25.55 6.04 -3.36
C ILE A 368 -25.66 6.40 -1.87
N MET A 369 -24.55 6.85 -1.28
CA MET A 369 -24.40 7.17 0.14
C MET A 369 -25.36 8.29 0.58
N SER A 370 -25.67 9.25 -0.30
CA SER A 370 -26.61 10.35 0.01
C SER A 370 -28.03 9.90 0.39
N THR A 371 -28.40 8.67 0.04
CA THR A 371 -29.71 8.06 0.36
C THR A 371 -29.60 6.85 1.28
N ALA A 372 -28.38 6.37 1.56
CA ALA A 372 -28.15 5.16 2.33
C ALA A 372 -28.50 5.34 3.82
N ASN A 373 -28.88 4.23 4.45
CA ASN A 373 -29.10 4.13 5.89
C ASN A 373 -27.94 3.34 6.52
N ILE A 374 -26.98 4.05 7.11
CA ILE A 374 -25.82 3.45 7.77
C ILE A 374 -26.15 3.20 9.24
N THR A 375 -25.95 1.98 9.70
CA THR A 375 -26.13 1.60 11.10
C THR A 375 -24.86 0.97 11.63
N GLU A 376 -24.43 1.37 12.82
CA GLU A 376 -23.29 0.73 13.48
C GLU A 376 -23.71 -0.60 14.11
N THR A 377 -22.89 -1.64 13.95
CA THR A 377 -23.06 -2.89 14.68
C THR A 377 -22.92 -2.59 16.17
N THR A 378 -23.91 -3.01 16.97
CA THR A 378 -23.75 -2.95 18.43
C THR A 378 -22.82 -4.09 18.82
N GLU A 379 -21.60 -3.77 19.26
CA GLU A 379 -20.74 -4.74 19.94
C GLU A 379 -21.57 -5.43 21.04
N THR A 380 -21.93 -6.69 20.79
CA THR A 380 -22.44 -7.52 21.87
C THR A 380 -21.20 -8.02 22.58
N ALA A 381 -20.86 -7.39 23.71
CA ALA A 381 -19.68 -7.65 24.55
C ALA A 381 -19.55 -9.09 25.12
N GLU A 382 -20.10 -10.11 24.45
CA GLU A 382 -20.05 -11.52 24.87
C GLU A 382 -19.02 -12.38 24.10
N GLU A 383 -18.45 -11.95 22.97
CA GLU A 383 -17.50 -12.81 22.22
C GLU A 383 -16.02 -12.60 22.57
N THR A 384 -15.61 -11.44 23.07
CA THR A 384 -14.21 -11.15 23.46
C THR A 384 -13.74 -11.87 24.73
N GLN A 385 -14.62 -12.52 25.51
CA GLN A 385 -14.20 -13.29 26.70
C GLN A 385 -13.80 -14.75 26.42
N THR A 386 -13.98 -15.26 25.20
CA THR A 386 -13.68 -16.67 24.92
C THR A 386 -12.29 -16.93 24.36
N GLU A 387 -11.62 -15.93 23.78
CA GLU A 387 -10.29 -16.09 23.18
C GLU A 387 -9.13 -15.80 24.15
N GLU A 388 -9.28 -14.87 25.10
CA GLU A 388 -8.28 -14.66 26.17
C GLU A 388 -8.21 -15.82 27.19
N ALA A 389 -9.17 -16.75 27.16
CA ALA A 389 -9.15 -17.95 28.02
C ALA A 389 -8.52 -19.17 27.34
N ALA A 390 -8.05 -19.05 26.09
CA ALA A 390 -7.58 -20.18 25.29
C ALA A 390 -6.15 -20.06 24.70
N GLN A 391 -5.34 -19.08 25.12
CA GLN A 391 -3.88 -19.07 24.89
C GLN A 391 -3.09 -19.43 26.14
#